data_AF-A0A8J7TVJ5-F1
#
_entry.id   AF-A0A8J7TVJ5-F1
#
_cell.length_a   1.000
_cell.length_b   1.000
_cell.length_c   1.000
_cell.angle_alpha   90.00
_cell.angle_beta   90.00
_cell.angle_gamma   90.00
#
_symmetry.space_group_name_H-M   'P 1'
#
loop_
_entity.id
_entity.type
_entity.pdbx_description
1 polymer ?
#
loop_
_entity_poly.entity_id
_entity_poly.type
_entity_poly.pdbx_seq_one_letter_code
_entity_poly.pdbx_strand_id
1 'polypeptide(L)'
;MNDESFPDFAGKVVTVQIGTPPASFALEQVRYERHLGKLYLVGRQVANPKQPNWADGATYYIAPEQLSWFAVFNSVADYLARLASWAPTYSAPEAQPGRRGWFGRG
;
A
#
# COMPACT_ATOMS: atom_id res chain seq x y z
N MET A 1 -7.71 31.09 -14.07
CA MET A 1 -7.09 30.03 -13.25
C MET A 1 -8.18 29.02 -13.02
N ASN A 2 -8.05 27.79 -13.54
CA ASN A 2 -8.97 26.72 -13.16
C ASN A 2 -8.65 26.37 -11.71
N ASP A 3 -9.63 26.48 -10.82
CA ASP A 3 -9.54 25.99 -9.45
C ASP A 3 -9.42 24.46 -9.52
N GLU A 4 -8.20 23.97 -9.53
CA GLU A 4 -7.91 22.54 -9.41
C GLU A 4 -8.11 22.16 -7.94
N SER A 5 -9.35 21.82 -7.57
CA SER A 5 -9.67 21.34 -6.24
C SER A 5 -9.26 19.87 -6.11
N PHE A 6 -8.18 19.60 -5.38
CA PHE A 6 -7.79 18.23 -5.08
C PHE A 6 -8.73 17.60 -4.05
N PRO A 7 -8.98 16.27 -4.14
CA PRO A 7 -9.68 15.55 -3.09
C PRO A 7 -9.00 15.71 -1.73
N ASP A 8 -9.80 15.92 -0.69
CA ASP A 8 -9.34 15.88 0.69
C ASP A 8 -9.41 14.45 1.24
N PHE A 9 -8.29 13.95 1.74
CA PHE A 9 -8.16 12.62 2.34
C PHE A 9 -7.94 12.69 3.86
N ALA A 10 -8.18 13.83 4.50
CA ALA A 10 -8.07 13.96 5.96
C ALA A 10 -8.87 12.88 6.69
N GLY A 11 -8.18 12.16 7.59
CA GLY A 11 -8.77 11.06 8.39
C GLY A 11 -9.08 9.77 7.63
N LYS A 12 -8.84 9.72 6.32
CA LYS A 12 -9.13 8.56 5.45
C LYS A 12 -7.88 7.71 5.23
N VAL A 13 -8.11 6.49 4.76
CA VAL A 13 -7.06 5.62 4.21
C VAL A 13 -7.27 5.48 2.71
N VAL A 14 -6.20 5.62 1.93
CA VAL A 14 -6.23 5.42 0.48
C VAL A 14 -5.40 4.19 0.14
N THR A 15 -6.03 3.17 -0.42
CA THR A 15 -5.29 2.07 -1.03
C THR A 15 -5.01 2.41 -2.48
N VAL A 16 -3.75 2.31 -2.90
CA VAL A 16 -3.31 2.60 -4.26
C VAL A 16 -2.73 1.35 -4.90
N GLN A 17 -3.03 1.16 -6.17
CA GLN A 17 -2.35 0.20 -7.03
C GLN A 17 -1.43 0.96 -7.97
N ILE A 18 -0.14 0.64 -7.95
CA ILE A 18 0.81 1.13 -8.96
C ILE A 18 0.97 0.10 -10.08
N GLY A 19 1.16 0.59 -11.30
CA GLY A 19 1.25 -0.27 -12.49
C GLY A 19 2.60 -0.98 -12.64
N THR A 20 3.71 -0.28 -12.40
CA THR A 20 5.06 -0.79 -12.73
C THR A 20 6.14 -0.26 -11.76
N PRO A 21 6.82 -1.14 -10.98
CA PRO A 21 6.46 -2.54 -10.76
C PRO A 21 5.08 -2.65 -10.08
N PRO A 22 4.29 -3.71 -10.32
CA PRO A 22 2.98 -3.85 -9.73
C PRO A 22 3.10 -4.00 -8.21
N ALA A 23 2.54 -3.05 -7.48
CA ALA A 23 2.48 -3.09 -6.02
C ALA A 23 1.21 -2.38 -5.53
N SER A 24 0.78 -2.75 -4.32
CA SER A 24 -0.38 -2.17 -3.66
C SER A 24 0.04 -1.64 -2.31
N PHE A 25 -0.37 -0.42 -1.97
CA PHE A 25 -0.08 0.21 -0.68
C PHE A 25 -1.37 0.72 -0.06
N ALA A 26 -1.51 0.59 1.26
CA ALA A 26 -2.53 1.30 2.02
C ALA A 26 -1.88 2.49 2.72
N LEU A 27 -2.36 3.69 2.46
CA LEU A 27 -1.76 4.93 2.94
C LEU A 27 -2.72 5.70 3.85
N GLU A 28 -2.23 6.19 4.98
CA GLU A 28 -2.87 7.16 5.85
C GLU A 28 -2.21 8.55 5.71
N GLN A 29 -2.85 9.59 6.26
CA GLN A 29 -2.36 10.98 6.21
C GLN A 29 -2.08 11.46 4.78
N VAL A 30 -2.92 11.00 3.84
CA VAL A 30 -2.72 11.18 2.41
C VAL A 30 -3.01 12.62 2.02
N ARG A 31 -2.13 13.19 1.19
CA ARG A 31 -2.24 14.54 0.66
C ARG A 31 -1.48 14.67 -0.65
N TYR A 32 -1.84 15.68 -1.43
CA TYR A 32 -1.07 16.05 -2.62
C TYR A 32 0.01 17.06 -2.25
N GLU A 33 1.24 16.81 -2.69
CA GLU A 33 2.38 17.72 -2.52
C GLU A 33 3.11 17.95 -3.84
N ARG A 34 3.73 19.13 -3.99
CA ARG A 34 4.59 19.42 -5.13
C ARG A 34 6.06 19.35 -4.72
N HIS A 35 6.83 18.49 -5.40
CA HIS A 35 8.28 18.35 -5.23
C HIS A 35 8.96 18.53 -6.58
N LEU A 36 9.96 19.41 -6.65
CA LEU A 36 10.73 19.67 -7.88
C LEU A 36 9.83 19.95 -9.10
N GLY A 37 8.74 20.69 -8.91
CA GLY A 37 7.78 21.05 -9.95
C GLY A 37 6.79 19.94 -10.34
N LYS A 38 6.91 18.73 -9.78
CA LYS A 38 6.02 17.59 -10.04
C LYS A 38 5.04 17.39 -8.88
N LEU A 39 3.83 16.93 -9.20
CA LEU A 39 2.81 16.60 -8.21
C LEU A 39 3.01 15.15 -7.73
N TYR A 40 2.83 14.92 -6.43
CA TYR A 40 2.91 13.60 -5.81
C TYR A 40 1.71 13.38 -4.89
N LEU A 41 1.20 12.16 -4.87
CA LEU A 41 0.38 11.65 -3.79
C LEU A 41 1.32 11.16 -2.69
N VAL A 42 1.27 11.83 -1.54
CA VAL A 42 2.13 11.54 -0.39
C VAL A 42 1.30 10.95 0.71
N GLY A 43 1.75 9.86 1.30
CA GLY A 43 1.05 9.21 2.41
C GLY A 43 1.97 8.26 3.19
N ARG A 44 1.55 7.92 4.39
CA ARG A 44 2.27 6.99 5.28
C ARG A 44 1.66 5.60 5.16
N GLN A 45 2.47 4.56 5.00
CA GLN A 45 1.96 3.19 4.93
C GLN A 45 1.29 2.80 6.24
N VAL A 46 0.04 2.36 6.14
CA VAL A 46 -0.73 1.79 7.25
C VAL A 46 -0.06 0.50 7.70
N ALA A 47 0.36 0.46 8.96
CA ALA A 47 0.91 -0.75 9.56
C ALA A 47 -0.19 -1.81 9.71
N ASN A 48 0.12 -3.07 9.41
CA ASN A 48 -0.76 -4.20 9.71
C ASN A 48 -0.21 -4.97 10.92
N PRO A 49 -0.84 -4.87 12.11
CA PRO A 49 -0.36 -5.57 13.31
C PRO A 49 -0.32 -7.09 13.16
N LYS A 50 -1.12 -7.66 12.24
CA LYS A 50 -1.15 -9.11 11.99
C LYS A 50 -0.05 -9.56 11.04
N GLN A 51 0.53 -8.66 10.25
CA GLN A 51 1.56 -8.93 9.24
C GLN A 51 2.56 -7.76 9.18
N PRO A 52 3.36 -7.57 10.24
CA PRO A 52 4.32 -6.48 10.27
C PRO A 52 5.38 -6.65 9.18
N ASN A 53 5.77 -5.56 8.54
CA ASN A 53 6.83 -5.53 7.53
C ASN A 53 7.72 -4.29 7.68
N TRP A 54 8.87 -4.29 7.00
CA TRP A 54 9.88 -3.24 7.11
C TRP A 54 9.38 -1.85 6.64
N ALA A 55 8.33 -1.80 5.83
CA ALA A 55 7.78 -0.58 5.27
C ALA A 55 6.61 -0.01 6.09
N ASP A 56 6.23 -0.66 7.19
CA ASP A 56 5.16 -0.16 8.05
C ASP A 56 5.52 1.21 8.62
N GLY A 57 4.63 2.19 8.37
CA GLY A 57 4.85 3.56 8.75
C GLY A 57 5.83 4.34 7.86
N ALA A 58 6.37 3.76 6.79
CA ALA A 58 7.18 4.48 5.81
C ALA A 58 6.35 5.52 5.06
N THR A 59 6.96 6.64 4.67
CA THR A 59 6.31 7.66 3.83
C THR A 59 6.61 7.39 2.36
N TYR A 60 5.55 7.31 1.55
CA TYR A 60 5.64 7.09 0.12
C TYR A 60 5.32 8.37 -0.64
N TYR A 61 6.04 8.57 -1.75
CA TYR A 61 5.83 9.64 -2.71
C TYR A 61 5.50 8.98 -4.05
N ILE A 62 4.24 9.05 -4.45
CA ILE A 62 3.75 8.34 -5.64
C ILE A 62 3.36 9.37 -6.68
N ALA A 63 4.00 9.31 -7.85
CA ALA A 63 3.64 10.18 -8.95
C ALA A 63 2.25 9.76 -9.49
N PRO A 64 1.28 10.68 -9.67
CA PRO A 64 -0.07 10.33 -10.09
C PRO A 64 -0.12 9.51 -11.38
N GLU A 65 0.80 9.73 -12.31
CA GLU A 65 0.94 8.97 -13.55
C GLU A 65 1.28 7.49 -13.36
N GLN A 66 1.72 7.06 -12.17
CA GLN A 66 1.98 5.66 -11.84
C GLN A 66 0.78 4.93 -11.24
N LEU A 67 -0.29 5.65 -10.89
CA LEU A 67 -1.48 5.08 -10.28
C LEU A 67 -2.34 4.39 -11.35
N SER A 68 -2.61 3.10 -11.16
CA SER A 68 -3.57 2.36 -11.98
C SER A 68 -5.00 2.61 -11.48
N TRP A 69 -5.20 2.50 -10.17
CA TRP A 69 -6.46 2.81 -9.49
C TRP A 69 -6.21 3.06 -8.00
N PHE A 70 -7.19 3.65 -7.33
CA PHE A 70 -7.20 3.78 -5.87
C PHE A 70 -8.60 3.59 -5.30
N ALA A 71 -8.67 3.20 -4.03
CA ALA A 71 -9.91 3.13 -3.26
C ALA A 71 -9.72 3.85 -1.92
N VAL A 72 -10.80 4.40 -1.39
CA VAL A 72 -10.78 5.26 -0.19
C VAL A 72 -11.64 4.63 0.89
N PHE A 73 -11.10 4.56 2.10
CA PHE A 73 -11.73 4.05 3.31
C PHE A 73 -11.88 5.17 4.33
N ASN A 74 -12.91 5.09 5.16
CA ASN A 74 -13.23 6.19 6.07
C ASN A 74 -12.26 6.31 7.25
N SER A 75 -11.52 5.25 7.57
CA SER A 75 -10.53 5.21 8.64
C SER A 75 -9.62 4.00 8.51
N VAL A 76 -8.52 3.97 9.28
CA VAL A 76 -7.66 2.79 9.45
C VAL A 76 -8.45 1.59 9.98
N ALA A 77 -9.39 1.81 10.91
CA ALA A 77 -10.23 0.75 11.46
C ALA A 77 -11.14 0.11 10.40
N ASP A 78 -11.78 0.92 9.54
CA ASP A 78 -12.60 0.44 8.41
C ASP A 78 -11.77 -0.36 7.41
N TYR A 79 -10.59 0.16 7.04
CA TYR A 79 -9.65 -0.55 6.17
C TYR A 79 -9.25 -1.92 6.76
N LEU A 80 -8.81 -1.97 8.01
CA LEU A 80 -8.37 -3.21 8.66
C LEU A 80 -9.52 -4.20 8.85
N ALA A 81 -10.73 -3.73 9.14
CA ALA A 81 -11.92 -4.59 9.25
C ALA A 81 -12.23 -5.28 7.91
N ARG A 82 -12.17 -4.53 6.79
CA ARG A 82 -12.36 -5.09 5.45
C ARG A 82 -11.24 -6.03 5.04
N LEU A 83 -9.99 -5.68 5.33
CA LEU A 83 -8.85 -6.55 5.07
C LEU A 83 -8.99 -7.89 5.82
N ALA A 84 -9.40 -7.86 7.09
CA ALA A 84 -9.63 -9.05 7.90
C ALA A 84 -10.76 -9.94 7.35
N SER A 85 -11.80 -9.34 6.74
CA SER A 85 -12.89 -10.09 6.11
C SER A 85 -12.46 -10.77 4.80
N TRP A 86 -11.42 -10.26 4.14
CA TRP A 86 -10.91 -10.78 2.87
C TRP A 86 -9.80 -11.84 3.05
N ALA A 87 -9.03 -11.73 4.14
CA ALA A 87 -7.91 -12.62 4.48
C ALA A 87 -8.22 -14.14 4.50
N PRO A 88 -9.43 -14.65 4.81
CA PRO A 88 -9.70 -16.10 4.80
C PRO A 88 -9.59 -16.75 3.40
N THR A 89 -9.56 -15.95 2.33
CA THR A 89 -9.51 -16.42 0.94
C THR A 89 -8.09 -16.54 0.39
N TYR A 90 -7.09 -15.98 1.09
CA TYR A 90 -5.69 -15.99 0.68
C TYR A 90 -4.91 -16.96 1.58
N SER A 91 -5.17 -18.26 1.42
CA SER A 91 -4.25 -19.28 1.93
C SER A 91 -2.90 -19.02 1.28
N ALA A 92 -1.87 -18.74 2.09
CA ALA A 92 -0.50 -18.64 1.58
C ALA A 92 -0.21 -19.87 0.70
N PRO A 93 0.47 -19.72 -0.46
CA PRO A 93 0.87 -20.88 -1.23
C PRO A 93 1.67 -21.80 -0.31
N GLU A 94 1.20 -23.04 -0.20
CA GLU A 94 1.79 -24.10 0.60
C GLU A 94 3.31 -24.08 0.43
N ALA A 95 4.04 -23.94 1.53
CA ALA A 95 5.49 -23.84 1.49
C ALA A 95 6.03 -25.04 0.70
N GLN A 96 6.61 -24.78 -0.48
CA GLN A 96 7.20 -25.84 -1.30
C GLN A 96 8.20 -26.60 -0.41
N PRO A 97 8.08 -27.94 -0.27
CA PRO A 97 8.98 -28.71 0.55
C PRO A 97 10.41 -28.44 0.08
N GLY A 98 11.22 -27.92 1.00
CA GLY A 98 12.54 -27.37 0.72
C GLY A 98 13.35 -28.29 -0.18
N ARG A 99 13.85 -27.76 -1.29
CA ARG A 99 14.88 -28.39 -2.10
C ARG A 99 16.03 -28.77 -1.17
N ARG A 100 16.17 -30.07 -0.89
CA ARG A 100 17.34 -30.63 -0.21
C ARG A 100 18.58 -30.22 -1.03
N GLY A 101 19.36 -29.29 -0.48
CA GLY A 101 20.62 -28.86 -1.06
C GLY A 101 21.59 -30.03 -1.17
N TRP A 102 22.29 -30.10 -2.29
CA TRP A 102 23.26 -31.15 -2.68
C TRP A 102 24.55 -31.19 -1.85
N PHE A 103 24.69 -30.37 -0.81
CA PHE A 103 25.88 -30.36 0.05
C PHE A 103 25.75 -31.37 1.18
N GLY A 104 25.96 -32.64 0.83
CA GLY A 104 26.03 -33.72 1.80
C GLY A 104 26.74 -34.93 1.22
N ARG A 105 28.08 -34.91 1.28
CA ARG A 105 28.96 -36.08 1.43
C ARG A 105 30.41 -35.58 1.57
N GLY A 106 30.86 -35.51 2.82
CA GLY A 106 32.23 -35.88 3.15
C GLY A 106 32.35 -37.40 3.25
#